data_AF-A0A2Z6PHB3-F1
#
_entry.id   AF-A0A2Z6PHB3-F1
#
_cell.length_a   1.000
_cell.length_b   1.000
_cell.length_c   1.000
_cell.angle_alpha   90.00
_cell.angle_beta   90.00
_cell.angle_gamma   90.00
#
_symmetry.space_group_name_H-M   'P 1'
#
loop_
_entity.id
_entity.type
_entity.pdbx_description
1 polymer ?
#
loop_
_entity_poly.entity_id
_entity_poly.type
_entity_poly.pdbx_seq_one_letter_code
_entity_poly.pdbx_strand_id
1 'polypeptide(L)'
;MQTFLDGERTSRYLASETKKEILLCAATEITDRYYELASDLVSVSRKTESSLQKIRLSAQRRAGASSDIADNNVSDTDKMCMQLFLDIQEYARNLFALGVEAVNIASYRSLWQCVAPADKQNTIKL
;
A
#
# COMPACT_ATOMS: atom_id res chain seq x y z
N MET A 1 16.06 8.27 -11.04
CA MET A 1 16.36 6.97 -11.71
C MET A 1 16.22 7.07 -13.22
N GLN A 2 15.09 7.56 -13.75
CA GLN A 2 14.87 7.77 -15.18
C GLN A 2 15.96 8.65 -15.84
N THR A 3 16.28 9.80 -15.25
CA THR A 3 17.38 10.69 -15.70
C THR A 3 18.75 10.00 -15.80
N PHE A 4 19.01 8.98 -14.98
CA PHE A 4 20.26 8.22 -15.01
C PHE A 4 20.27 7.21 -16.18
N LEU A 5 19.12 6.57 -16.44
CA LEU A 5 18.98 5.58 -17.50
C LEU A 5 18.92 6.21 -18.90
N ASP A 6 18.42 7.43 -18.97
CA ASP A 6 18.30 8.25 -20.18
C ASP A 6 19.57 9.05 -20.50
N GLY A 7 20.56 9.03 -19.59
CA GLY A 7 21.84 9.70 -19.82
C GLY A 7 22.58 9.13 -21.05
N GLU A 8 23.19 10.00 -21.86
CA GLU A 8 23.86 9.65 -23.12
C GLU A 8 24.85 8.48 -23.00
N ARG A 9 25.58 8.40 -21.89
CA ARG A 9 26.55 7.33 -21.63
C ARG A 9 25.83 6.00 -21.36
N THR A 10 24.80 6.02 -20.53
CA THR A 10 23.97 4.85 -20.25
C THR A 10 23.26 4.35 -21.52
N SER A 11 22.81 5.25 -22.39
CA SER A 11 22.22 4.86 -23.69
C SER A 11 23.23 4.26 -24.67
N ARG A 12 24.52 4.61 -24.58
CA ARG A 12 25.57 4.08 -25.46
C ARG A 12 26.13 2.74 -25.02
N TYR A 13 26.22 2.49 -23.71
CA TYR A 13 27.03 1.40 -23.16
C TYR A 13 26.25 0.32 -22.42
N LEU A 14 25.01 0.58 -22.03
CA LEU A 14 24.17 -0.42 -21.35
C LEU A 14 23.19 -1.06 -22.34
N ALA A 15 23.26 -2.39 -22.44
CA ALA A 15 22.28 -3.17 -23.17
C ALA A 15 20.88 -2.94 -22.60
N SER A 16 19.86 -2.97 -23.47
CA SER A 16 18.47 -2.77 -23.07
C SER A 16 18.03 -3.74 -21.98
N GLU A 17 18.57 -4.96 -21.95
CA GLU A 17 18.22 -5.97 -20.97
C GLU A 17 18.75 -5.61 -19.58
N THR A 18 20.02 -5.22 -19.49
CA THR A 18 20.63 -4.77 -18.23
C THR A 18 19.93 -3.55 -17.65
N LYS A 19 19.42 -2.64 -18.50
CA LYS A 19 18.60 -1.51 -18.04
C LYS A 19 17.29 -1.98 -17.39
N LYS A 20 16.60 -2.95 -17.99
CA LYS A 20 15.37 -3.54 -17.43
C LYS A 20 15.64 -4.27 -16.12
N GLU A 21 16.72 -5.02 -16.02
CA GLU A 21 17.13 -5.70 -14.79
C GLU A 21 17.41 -4.69 -13.67
N ILE A 22 18.16 -3.63 -13.94
CA ILE A 22 18.42 -2.56 -12.95
C ILE A 22 17.12 -1.89 -12.50
N LEU A 23 16.23 -1.59 -13.45
CA LEU A 23 14.90 -1.05 -13.17
C LEU A 23 14.07 -1.97 -12.27
N LEU A 24 13.98 -3.25 -12.63
CA LEU A 24 13.21 -4.23 -11.89
C LEU A 24 13.78 -4.45 -10.48
N CYS A 25 15.10 -4.57 -10.34
CA CYS A 25 15.75 -4.72 -9.04
C CYS A 25 15.47 -3.51 -8.14
N ALA A 26 15.68 -2.27 -8.62
CA ALA A 26 15.43 -1.10 -7.78
C ALA A 26 13.93 -0.94 -7.46
N ALA A 27 13.05 -1.19 -8.43
CA ALA A 27 11.61 -1.16 -8.19
C ALA A 27 11.19 -2.20 -7.14
N THR A 28 11.77 -3.41 -7.17
CA THR A 28 11.51 -4.47 -6.20
C THR A 28 11.94 -4.03 -4.80
N GLU A 29 13.18 -3.56 -4.62
CA GLU A 29 13.68 -3.09 -3.32
C GLU A 29 12.84 -1.94 -2.74
N ILE A 30 12.45 -0.97 -3.58
CA ILE A 30 11.59 0.14 -3.16
C ILE A 30 10.20 -0.36 -2.78
N THR A 31 9.63 -1.29 -3.54
CA THR A 31 8.30 -1.84 -3.27
C THR A 31 8.31 -2.69 -2.01
N ASP A 32 9.36 -3.48 -1.76
CA ASP A 32 9.53 -4.27 -0.54
C ASP A 32 9.50 -3.33 0.68
N ARG A 33 10.28 -2.25 0.63
CA ARG A 33 10.30 -1.27 1.71
C ARG A 33 8.96 -0.54 1.89
N TYR A 34 8.27 -0.22 0.79
CA TYR A 34 6.95 0.40 0.86
C TYR A 34 5.95 -0.57 1.51
N TYR A 35 5.96 -1.84 1.11
CA TYR A 35 5.11 -2.87 1.69
C TYR A 35 5.35 -3.03 3.19
N GLU A 36 6.60 -3.14 3.64
CA GLU A 36 6.94 -3.22 5.06
C GLU A 36 6.31 -2.07 5.85
N LEU A 37 6.59 -0.83 5.43
CA LEU A 37 6.11 0.37 6.12
C LEU A 37 4.58 0.48 6.13
N ALA A 38 3.93 0.20 4.99
CA ALA A 38 2.48 0.26 4.88
C ALA A 38 1.79 -0.82 5.72
N SER A 39 2.33 -2.04 5.70
CA SER A 39 1.76 -3.17 6.46
C SER A 39 1.91 -2.97 7.97
N ASP A 40 3.05 -2.45 8.43
CA ASP A 40 3.26 -2.06 9.83
C ASP A 40 2.30 -0.95 10.25
N LEU A 41 2.16 0.09 9.44
CA LEU A 41 1.23 1.19 9.70
C LEU A 41 -0.22 0.69 9.82
N VAL A 42 -0.70 -0.10 8.85
CA VAL A 42 -2.06 -0.67 8.87
C VAL A 42 -2.26 -1.57 10.09
N SER A 43 -1.28 -2.43 10.40
CA SER A 43 -1.31 -3.33 11.55
C SER A 43 -1.43 -2.57 12.88
N VAL A 44 -0.61 -1.54 13.08
CA VAL A 44 -0.63 -0.71 14.29
C VAL A 44 -1.93 0.07 14.39
N SER A 45 -2.43 0.65 13.30
CA SER A 45 -3.69 1.40 13.29
C SER A 45 -4.88 0.51 13.66
N ARG A 46 -5.01 -0.68 13.05
CA ARG A 46 -6.08 -1.65 13.36
C ARG A 46 -6.03 -2.11 14.82
N LYS A 47 -4.82 -2.40 15.36
CA LYS A 47 -4.65 -2.81 16.77
C LYS A 47 -5.01 -1.69 17.73
N THR A 48 -4.61 -0.46 17.43
CA THR A 48 -4.87 0.73 18.26
C THR A 48 -6.36 1.04 18.30
N GLU A 49 -7.01 1.05 17.14
CA GLU A 49 -8.45 1.26 17.05
C GLU A 49 -9.26 0.20 17.79
N SER A 50 -8.93 -1.09 17.59
CA SER A 50 -9.60 -2.18 18.32
C SER A 50 -9.44 -2.04 19.84
N SER A 51 -8.25 -1.60 20.29
CA SER A 51 -7.98 -1.36 21.72
C SER A 51 -8.82 -0.20 22.25
N LEU A 52 -8.91 0.91 21.52
CA LEU A 52 -9.74 2.06 21.88
C LEU A 52 -11.23 1.70 21.90
N GLN A 53 -11.70 0.91 20.94
CA GLN A 53 -13.07 0.43 20.91
C GLN A 53 -13.41 -0.40 22.14
N LYS A 54 -12.54 -1.35 22.54
CA LYS A 54 -12.70 -2.13 23.78
C LYS A 54 -12.75 -1.25 25.02
N ILE A 55 -11.87 -0.25 25.11
CA ILE A 55 -11.86 0.72 26.22
C ILE A 55 -13.19 1.49 26.27
N ARG A 56 -13.65 2.03 25.13
CA ARG A 56 -14.94 2.75 25.03
C ARG A 56 -16.11 1.87 25.46
N LEU A 57 -16.20 0.64 24.97
CA LEU A 57 -17.24 -0.32 25.35
C LEU A 57 -17.20 -0.64 26.85
N SER A 58 -16.01 -0.80 27.44
CA SER A 58 -15.85 -1.04 28.88
C SER A 58 -16.26 0.15 29.75
N ALA A 59 -16.06 1.38 29.27
CA ALA A 59 -16.47 2.60 29.95
C ALA A 59 -18.00 2.78 29.90
N GLN A 60 -18.61 2.54 28.73
CA GLN A 60 -20.07 2.60 28.55
C GLN A 60 -20.81 1.61 29.43
N ARG A 61 -20.32 0.36 29.54
CA ARG A 61 -20.90 -0.65 30.45
C ARG A 61 -20.90 -0.22 31.91
N ARG A 62 -19.92 0.58 32.34
CA ARG A 62 -19.84 1.12 33.71
C ARG A 62 -20.75 2.33 33.94
N ALA A 63 -21.08 3.08 32.89
CA ALA A 63 -21.88 4.29 32.96
C ALA A 63 -23.40 4.06 32.84
N GLY A 64 -23.85 2.81 32.62
CA GLY A 64 -25.29 2.46 32.60
C GLY A 64 -26.10 2.99 31.41
N ALA A 65 -25.46 3.53 30.37
CA ALA A 65 -26.14 4.07 29.19
C ALA A 65 -26.39 2.98 28.13
N SER A 66 -27.65 2.85 27.69
CA SER A 66 -28.06 1.99 26.58
C SER A 66 -27.53 2.54 25.24
N SER A 67 -27.08 1.61 24.39
CA SER A 67 -26.35 1.83 23.14
C SER A 67 -27.31 2.11 21.98
N ASP A 68 -27.34 3.33 21.47
CA ASP A 68 -27.98 3.66 20.18
C ASP A 68 -27.18 4.68 19.36
N ILE A 69 -25.84 4.58 19.37
CA ILE A 69 -25.01 5.21 18.34
C ILE A 69 -24.03 4.16 17.85
N ALA A 70 -24.54 3.23 17.03
CA ALA A 70 -23.71 2.56 16.06
C ALA A 70 -23.27 3.65 15.08
N ASP A 71 -22.14 4.29 15.38
CA ASP A 71 -21.48 5.22 14.47
C ASP A 71 -21.19 4.43 13.18
N ASN A 72 -22.07 4.60 12.21
CA ASN A 72 -22.00 4.05 10.86
C ASN A 72 -20.89 4.75 10.04
N ASN A 73 -19.87 5.24 10.73
CA ASN A 73 -18.85 6.12 10.20
C ASN A 73 -17.65 5.27 9.80
N VAL A 74 -17.18 5.45 8.57
CA VAL A 74 -15.97 4.78 8.08
C VAL A 74 -14.83 5.05 9.05
N SER A 75 -14.18 3.98 9.52
CA SER A 75 -13.05 4.05 10.44
C SER A 75 -11.94 4.94 9.89
N ASP A 76 -11.22 5.63 10.76
CA ASP A 76 -10.02 6.37 10.36
C ASP A 76 -8.96 5.44 9.76
N THR A 77 -8.87 4.19 10.24
CA THR A 77 -8.04 3.15 9.64
C THR A 77 -8.49 2.80 8.23
N ASP A 78 -9.81 2.72 7.99
CA ASP A 78 -10.35 2.41 6.67
C ASP A 78 -10.15 3.59 5.70
N LYS A 79 -10.29 4.84 6.15
CA LYS A 79 -9.94 6.03 5.34
C LYS A 79 -8.46 6.01 4.95
N MET A 80 -7.57 5.69 5.89
CA MET A 80 -6.14 5.56 5.64
C MET A 80 -5.84 4.45 4.63
N CYS A 81 -6.44 3.27 4.78
CA CYS A 81 -6.29 2.17 3.82
C CYS A 81 -6.80 2.56 2.44
N MET A 82 -7.93 3.29 2.36
CA MET A 82 -8.47 3.77 1.10
C MET A 82 -7.54 4.76 0.41
N GLN A 83 -6.90 5.65 1.17
CA GLN A 83 -5.91 6.58 0.61
C GLN A 83 -4.67 5.83 0.11
N LEU A 84 -4.10 4.94 0.93
CA LEU A 84 -2.98 4.09 0.51
C LEU A 84 -3.33 3.25 -0.72
N PHE A 85 -4.57 2.77 -0.83
CA PHE A 85 -5.03 2.04 -2.00
C PHE A 85 -4.99 2.89 -3.27
N LEU A 86 -5.33 4.17 -3.21
CA LEU A 86 -5.20 5.10 -4.34
C LEU A 86 -3.72 5.36 -4.65
N ASP A 87 -2.89 5.56 -3.63
CA ASP A 87 -1.47 5.84 -3.79
C ASP A 87 -0.74 4.68 -4.47
N ILE A 88 -1.06 3.42 -4.14
CA ILE A 88 -0.40 2.26 -4.74
C ILE A 88 -0.87 1.98 -6.18
N GLN A 89 -2.07 2.47 -6.56
CA GLN A 89 -2.52 2.44 -7.95
C GLN A 89 -1.72 3.45 -8.78
N GLU A 90 -1.50 4.65 -8.24
CA GLU A 90 -0.66 5.67 -8.88
C GLU A 90 0.80 5.21 -8.94
N TYR A 91 1.30 4.58 -7.88
CA TYR A 91 2.62 3.96 -7.87
C TYR A 91 2.79 2.94 -9.00
N ALA A 92 1.81 2.07 -9.22
CA ALA A 92 1.85 1.11 -10.32
C ALA A 92 1.81 1.77 -11.70
N ARG A 93 1.05 2.86 -11.89
CA ARG A 93 1.08 3.65 -13.12
C ARG A 93 2.47 4.24 -13.37
N ASN A 94 3.11 4.75 -12.32
CA ASN A 94 4.48 5.28 -12.41
C ASN A 94 5.51 4.19 -12.73
N LEU A 95 5.39 3.00 -12.14
CA LEU A 95 6.23 1.85 -12.50
C LEU A 95 6.02 1.44 -13.96
N PHE A 96 4.77 1.40 -14.42
CA PHE A 96 4.44 1.06 -15.80
C PHE A 96 5.05 2.07 -16.80
N ALA A 97 5.00 3.38 -16.48
CA ALA A 97 5.66 4.42 -17.27
C ALA A 97 7.19 4.25 -17.35
N LEU A 98 7.80 3.55 -16.38
CA LEU A 98 9.22 3.17 -16.37
C LEU A 98 9.49 1.81 -17.02
N GLY A 99 8.46 1.13 -17.55
CA GLY A 99 8.55 -0.19 -18.16
C GLY A 99 8.55 -1.35 -17.16
N VAL A 100 8.10 -1.13 -15.93
CA VAL A 100 7.99 -2.14 -14.88
C VAL A 100 6.52 -2.45 -14.60
N GLU A 101 6.11 -3.70 -14.82
CA GLU A 101 4.78 -4.16 -14.44
C GLU A 101 4.73 -4.51 -12.95
N ALA A 102 4.02 -3.69 -12.16
CA ALA A 102 3.96 -3.83 -10.71
C ALA A 102 3.44 -5.22 -10.25
N VAL A 103 2.54 -5.85 -11.01
CA VAL A 103 2.02 -7.21 -10.71
C VAL A 103 3.10 -8.29 -10.65
N ASN A 104 4.24 -8.08 -11.32
CA ASN A 104 5.36 -9.01 -11.31
C ASN A 104 6.17 -8.93 -10.01
N ILE A 105 6.01 -7.85 -9.23
CA ILE A 105 6.66 -7.67 -7.93
C ILE A 105 5.79 -8.31 -6.84
N ALA A 106 6.37 -9.24 -6.07
CA ALA A 106 5.63 -9.97 -5.04
C ALA A 106 5.12 -9.06 -3.91
N SER A 107 5.96 -8.14 -3.42
CA SER A 107 5.58 -7.16 -2.40
C SER A 107 4.49 -6.20 -2.86
N TYR A 108 4.41 -5.87 -4.15
CA TYR A 108 3.30 -5.09 -4.68
C TYR A 108 1.96 -5.82 -4.52
N ARG A 109 1.94 -7.13 -4.81
CA ARG A 109 0.73 -7.96 -4.63
C ARG A 109 0.33 -8.04 -3.16
N SER A 110 1.30 -8.19 -2.25
CA SER A 110 1.06 -8.17 -0.80
C SER A 110 0.56 -6.80 -0.33
N LEU A 111 1.12 -5.72 -0.86
CA LEU A 111 0.71 -4.35 -0.58
C LEU A 111 -0.73 -4.10 -1.04
N TRP A 112 -1.09 -4.56 -2.24
CA TRP A 112 -2.46 -4.53 -2.72
C TRP A 112 -3.41 -5.26 -1.77
N GLN A 113 -3.09 -6.49 -1.37
CA GLN A 113 -3.91 -7.26 -0.42
C GLN A 113 -4.04 -6.57 0.94
N CYS A 114 -3.02 -5.84 1.38
CA CYS A 114 -3.00 -5.14 2.66
C CYS A 114 -3.98 -3.95 2.71
N VAL A 115 -4.09 -3.18 1.62
CA VAL A 115 -4.79 -1.88 1.63
C VAL A 115 -6.06 -1.87 0.78
N ALA A 116 -6.21 -2.80 -0.17
CA ALA A 116 -7.38 -2.83 -1.04
C ALA A 116 -8.68 -3.12 -0.25
N PRO A 117 -9.80 -2.53 -0.66
CA PRO A 117 -11.13 -2.93 -0.21
C PRO A 117 -11.39 -4.42 -0.44
N ALA A 118 -12.20 -5.04 0.41
CA ALA A 118 -12.42 -6.49 0.40
C ALA A 118 -12.90 -7.03 -0.96
N ASP A 119 -13.71 -6.27 -1.69
CA ASP A 119 -14.20 -6.60 -3.03
C ASP A 119 -13.11 -6.55 -4.12
N LYS A 120 -11.95 -5.96 -3.83
CA LYS A 120 -10.84 -5.75 -4.78
C LYS A 120 -9.55 -6.47 -4.41
N GLN A 121 -9.43 -7.01 -3.20
CA GLN A 121 -8.19 -7.66 -2.73
C GLN A 121 -7.70 -8.82 -3.61
N ASN A 122 -8.62 -9.56 -4.23
CA ASN A 122 -8.29 -10.75 -5.03
C ASN A 122 -8.09 -10.44 -6.52
N THR A 123 -8.24 -9.19 -6.96
CA THR A 123 -8.13 -8.84 -8.38
C THR A 123 -7.41 -7.53 -8.54
N ILE A 124 -6.19 -7.60 -9.07
CA ILE A 124 -5.40 -6.43 -9.41
C ILE A 124 -5.77 -6.03 -10.84
N LYS A 125 -6.44 -4.88 -10.98
CA LYS A 125 -6.70 -4.24 -12.28
C LYS A 125 -5.92 -2.92 -12.28
N LEU A 126 -4.89 -2.86 -13.11
CA LEU A 126 -4.05 -1.68 -13.31
C LEU A 126 -4.43 -0.96 -14.59
#